data_AF-A0A494X1P3-F1
#
_entry.id   AF-A0A494X1P3-F1
#
_cell.length_a   1.000
_cell.length_b   1.000
_cell.length_c   1.000
_cell.angle_alpha   90.00
_cell.angle_beta   90.00
_cell.angle_gamma   90.00
#
_symmetry.space_group_name_H-M   'P 1'
#
loop_
_entity.id
_entity.type
_entity.pdbx_description
1 polymer ?
#
loop_
_entity_poly.entity_id
_entity_poly.type
_entity_poly.pdbx_seq_one_letter_code
_entity_poly.pdbx_strand_id
1 'polypeptide(L)'
;MSDKREMQVTVLATSDVHGHLLPIRYVDNKATEYGLVKLASIIQKVREERERVLLIDNGDLLQGTPLAYYHAVMDEVTPHPIVGTMNALRLDAFVPGNHEFNYGQPFLRRAWQQSEYPWLSANVLDERTREPYFGVPYRIIEMTEGFRIGLLGLTTAYIPNWEQPANIEGFRFESATEAAKRWVPYVREQGAHVVIVSYHGGFERDVVTGDEVEEQTGENEGWRICREVEGIDLLITGHQHQRIEGVRIGNTWTVQPGYQGSCIAKIELTLVRGDNEEQGGNWKLESIRSELLEAGEAEPDKALIARVQTSENNTQRWLDKPLCEVRGEMRVIDHAAARLTEHPLVELINKIQMEATGAEISCTSLFDNLAPGFGPLVSMREVTANYPFPNTLKVLRLSGRDIREALEWTAMYFAQSVPGGSIEVNTSYLLPKPQHFNYDMWEGIEYGINVSRPAGSRVENLLFDGSPLEPHREIDVVMNHYRASGGGNYRMFRGKTVVREVTVDMTEIIAAYLTKAGIVEAGSNGNWRVYS
;
A
#
# COMPACT_ATOMS: atom_id res chain seq x y z
N MET A 1 -30.62 -39.27 20.99
CA MET A 1 -29.72 -38.48 20.13
C MET A 1 -29.87 -37.06 20.65
N SER A 2 -28.87 -36.48 21.31
CA SER A 2 -29.04 -35.13 21.86
C SER A 2 -28.92 -34.11 20.73
N ASP A 3 -29.91 -33.22 20.64
CA ASP A 3 -29.94 -32.13 19.66
C ASP A 3 -28.90 -31.10 20.07
N LYS A 4 -27.67 -31.25 19.56
CA LYS A 4 -26.67 -30.17 19.62
C LYS A 4 -27.27 -28.94 18.92
N ARG A 5 -27.41 -27.84 19.64
CA ARG A 5 -27.75 -26.55 19.02
C ARG A 5 -26.50 -26.01 18.31
N GLU A 6 -26.64 -25.76 17.02
CA GLU A 6 -25.62 -25.14 16.17
C GLU A 6 -25.99 -23.69 15.88
N MET A 7 -24.99 -22.80 15.86
CA MET A 7 -25.12 -21.42 15.42
C MET A 7 -23.98 -21.07 14.46
N GLN A 8 -24.32 -20.38 13.39
CA GLN A 8 -23.35 -19.87 12.42
C GLN A 8 -23.25 -18.34 12.52
N VAL A 9 -22.02 -17.84 12.56
CA VAL A 9 -21.70 -16.41 12.46
C VAL A 9 -20.80 -16.20 11.27
N THR A 10 -21.10 -15.20 10.46
CA THR A 10 -20.28 -14.79 9.32
C THR A 10 -19.52 -13.52 9.68
N VAL A 11 -18.22 -13.53 9.47
CA VAL A 11 -17.37 -12.33 9.58
C VAL A 11 -16.92 -11.98 8.17
N LEU A 12 -17.19 -10.75 7.76
CA LEU A 12 -16.68 -10.16 6.53
C LEU A 12 -15.55 -9.21 6.90
N ALA A 13 -14.41 -9.32 6.22
CA ALA A 13 -13.26 -8.46 6.47
C ALA A 13 -12.67 -7.88 5.18
N THR A 14 -12.58 -6.56 5.12
CA THR A 14 -11.81 -5.80 4.12
C THR A 14 -10.51 -5.29 4.74
N SER A 15 -9.53 -4.98 3.90
CA SER A 15 -8.26 -4.37 4.29
C SER A 15 -7.67 -3.64 3.09
N ASP A 16 -6.84 -2.63 3.33
CA ASP A 16 -5.97 -2.00 2.32
C ASP A 16 -6.77 -1.52 1.09
N VAL A 17 -7.96 -0.96 1.33
CA VAL A 17 -8.83 -0.43 0.26
C VAL A 17 -8.15 0.75 -0.45
N HIS A 18 -7.27 1.47 0.24
CA HIS A 18 -6.51 2.59 -0.26
C HIS A 18 -7.35 3.60 -1.04
N GLY A 19 -8.52 3.96 -0.52
CA GLY A 19 -9.43 4.90 -1.14
C GLY A 19 -10.03 4.47 -2.49
N HIS A 20 -9.89 3.21 -2.89
CA HIS A 20 -10.52 2.66 -4.10
C HIS A 20 -12.02 2.48 -3.88
N LEU A 21 -12.74 3.60 -3.80
CA LEU A 21 -14.17 3.63 -3.56
C LEU A 21 -14.94 3.18 -4.80
N LEU A 22 -14.64 3.80 -5.94
CA LEU A 22 -15.30 3.58 -7.22
C LEU A 22 -14.46 2.67 -8.12
N PRO A 23 -15.08 1.88 -9.02
CA PRO A 23 -14.38 1.05 -9.98
C PRO A 23 -13.88 1.88 -11.16
N ILE A 24 -13.01 2.86 -10.89
CA ILE A 24 -12.47 3.80 -11.87
C ILE A 24 -10.96 3.92 -11.72
N ARG A 25 -10.29 4.01 -12.85
CA ARG A 25 -8.88 4.36 -12.95
C ARG A 25 -8.73 5.85 -13.25
N TYR A 26 -8.24 6.63 -12.29
CA TYR A 26 -8.20 8.09 -12.39
C TYR A 26 -7.30 8.65 -13.51
N VAL A 27 -6.30 7.89 -13.98
CA VAL A 27 -5.43 8.35 -15.07
C VAL A 27 -6.21 8.60 -16.38
N ASP A 28 -7.20 7.75 -16.70
CA ASP A 28 -7.92 7.80 -17.98
C ASP A 28 -9.43 7.57 -17.87
N ASN A 29 -9.96 7.59 -16.65
CA ASN A 29 -11.38 7.39 -16.32
C ASN A 29 -11.99 6.08 -16.85
N LYS A 30 -11.17 5.06 -17.12
CA LYS A 30 -11.67 3.73 -17.48
C LYS A 30 -12.14 2.97 -16.25
N ALA A 31 -13.09 2.07 -16.46
CA ALA A 31 -13.58 1.18 -15.41
C ALA A 31 -12.50 0.20 -14.94
N THR A 32 -12.58 -0.21 -13.67
CA THR A 32 -11.77 -1.28 -13.08
C THR A 32 -12.66 -2.42 -12.58
N GLU A 33 -12.07 -3.57 -12.28
CA GLU A 33 -12.78 -4.74 -11.76
C GLU A 33 -12.84 -4.80 -10.23
N TYR A 34 -12.36 -3.77 -9.54
CA TYR A 34 -12.24 -3.70 -8.09
C TYR A 34 -12.78 -2.37 -7.56
N GLY A 35 -13.05 -2.32 -6.26
CA GLY A 35 -13.45 -1.11 -5.54
C GLY A 35 -14.53 -1.38 -4.50
N LEU A 36 -14.57 -0.54 -3.47
CA LEU A 36 -15.43 -0.72 -2.30
C LEU A 36 -16.91 -0.82 -2.66
N VAL A 37 -17.40 -0.09 -3.67
CA VAL A 37 -18.82 -0.22 -4.09
C VAL A 37 -19.15 -1.56 -4.77
N LYS A 38 -18.17 -2.27 -5.33
CA LYS A 38 -18.36 -3.66 -5.80
C LYS A 38 -18.45 -4.61 -4.61
N LEU A 39 -17.57 -4.43 -3.61
CA LEU A 39 -17.65 -5.17 -2.35
C LEU A 39 -18.93 -4.88 -1.56
N ALA A 40 -19.47 -3.66 -1.64
CA ALA A 40 -20.74 -3.30 -1.01
C ALA A 40 -21.89 -4.21 -1.45
N SER A 41 -21.98 -4.53 -2.74
CA SER A 41 -22.98 -5.46 -3.28
C SER A 41 -22.80 -6.88 -2.73
N ILE A 42 -21.55 -7.33 -2.59
CA ILE A 42 -21.23 -8.64 -1.97
C ILE A 42 -21.66 -8.64 -0.50
N ILE A 43 -21.32 -7.59 0.26
CA ILE A 43 -21.69 -7.43 1.67
C ILE A 43 -23.22 -7.47 1.83
N GLN A 44 -23.96 -6.78 0.97
CA GLN A 44 -25.42 -6.76 1.02
C GLN A 44 -26.01 -8.14 0.75
N LYS A 45 -25.55 -8.83 -0.30
CA LYS A 45 -25.98 -10.19 -0.61
C LYS A 45 -25.73 -11.15 0.55
N VAL A 46 -24.55 -11.09 1.18
CA VAL A 46 -24.25 -11.94 2.35
C VAL A 46 -25.18 -11.62 3.52
N ARG A 47 -25.51 -10.35 3.76
CA ARG A 47 -26.45 -9.93 4.82
C ARG A 47 -27.90 -10.31 4.53
N GLU A 48 -28.27 -10.52 3.27
CA GLU A 48 -29.58 -11.09 2.90
C GLU A 48 -29.62 -12.60 3.13
N GLU A 49 -28.49 -13.29 2.94
CA GLU A 49 -28.37 -14.75 3.05
C GLU A 49 -28.01 -15.26 4.45
N ARG A 50 -27.58 -14.38 5.36
CA ARG A 50 -27.06 -14.73 6.69
C ARG A 50 -27.62 -13.78 7.75
N GLU A 51 -28.09 -14.34 8.86
CA GLU A 51 -28.67 -13.55 9.96
C GLU A 51 -27.62 -12.81 10.80
N ARG A 52 -26.44 -13.41 11.00
CA ARG A 52 -25.42 -12.95 11.96
C ARG A 52 -24.13 -12.60 11.22
N VAL A 53 -24.08 -11.38 10.69
CA VAL A 53 -22.94 -10.91 9.89
C VAL A 53 -22.24 -9.77 10.62
N LEU A 54 -20.93 -9.94 10.86
CA LEU A 54 -20.03 -8.86 11.26
C LEU A 54 -19.29 -8.33 10.04
N LEU A 55 -19.07 -7.01 9.98
CA LEU A 55 -18.22 -6.37 8.98
C LEU A 55 -17.10 -5.60 9.66
N ILE A 56 -15.87 -5.97 9.36
CA ILE A 56 -14.64 -5.38 9.89
C ILE A 56 -13.85 -4.81 8.73
N ASP A 57 -13.28 -3.62 8.89
CA ASP A 57 -12.25 -3.13 7.98
C ASP A 57 -10.94 -2.97 8.73
N ASN A 58 -9.89 -3.54 8.16
CA ASN A 58 -8.60 -3.73 8.80
C ASN A 58 -7.56 -2.70 8.33
N GLY A 59 -7.96 -1.45 8.06
CA GLY A 59 -7.04 -0.33 7.91
C GLY A 59 -6.55 -0.07 6.49
N ASP A 60 -5.80 1.02 6.35
CA ASP A 60 -5.36 1.60 5.08
C ASP A 60 -6.53 1.86 4.12
N LEU A 61 -7.48 2.65 4.62
CA LEU A 61 -8.74 2.94 3.98
C LEU A 61 -8.75 4.34 3.33
N LEU A 62 -8.06 5.31 3.95
CA LEU A 62 -8.28 6.74 3.71
C LEU A 62 -7.21 7.45 2.86
N GLN A 63 -6.28 6.72 2.28
CA GLN A 63 -5.15 7.22 1.46
C GLN A 63 -5.06 6.40 0.18
N GLY A 64 -4.53 6.96 -0.93
CA GLY A 64 -4.09 6.17 -2.10
C GLY A 64 -4.67 6.63 -3.42
N THR A 65 -5.99 6.76 -3.54
CA THR A 65 -6.59 7.31 -4.77
C THR A 65 -6.61 8.85 -4.78
N PRO A 66 -6.66 9.49 -5.96
CA PRO A 66 -6.92 10.92 -6.06
C PRO A 66 -8.18 11.42 -5.34
N LEU A 67 -9.22 10.57 -5.22
CA LEU A 67 -10.41 10.91 -4.43
C LEU A 67 -10.10 11.00 -2.94
N ALA A 68 -9.37 10.03 -2.40
CA ALA A 68 -8.91 10.06 -1.02
C ALA A 68 -8.02 11.29 -0.77
N TYR A 69 -7.03 11.51 -1.63
CA TYR A 69 -6.14 12.67 -1.54
C TYR A 69 -6.90 14.01 -1.61
N TYR A 70 -7.84 14.16 -2.55
CA TYR A 70 -8.64 15.37 -2.68
C TYR A 70 -9.41 15.69 -1.38
N HIS A 71 -10.01 14.69 -0.74
CA HIS A 71 -10.72 14.89 0.53
C HIS A 71 -9.80 14.98 1.76
N ALA A 72 -8.56 14.53 1.64
CA ALA A 72 -7.57 14.70 2.68
C ALA A 72 -7.03 16.13 2.74
N VAL A 73 -6.63 16.69 1.59
CA VAL A 73 -5.84 17.93 1.53
C VAL A 73 -6.51 19.11 0.83
N MET A 74 -7.57 18.89 0.03
CA MET A 74 -8.22 19.97 -0.73
C MET A 74 -9.63 20.31 -0.24
N ASP A 75 -10.44 19.30 0.09
CA ASP A 75 -11.82 19.46 0.55
C ASP A 75 -12.01 18.93 1.97
N GLU A 76 -11.64 19.78 2.92
CA GLU A 76 -11.72 19.50 4.35
C GLU A 76 -13.13 19.70 4.95
N VAL A 77 -14.06 20.24 4.16
CA VAL A 77 -15.40 20.65 4.61
C VAL A 77 -16.43 19.58 4.31
N THR A 78 -16.38 18.97 3.14
CA THR A 78 -17.31 17.89 2.77
C THR A 78 -17.00 16.63 3.59
N PRO A 79 -18.01 15.93 4.14
CA PRO A 79 -17.79 14.64 4.79
C PRO A 79 -17.03 13.67 3.88
N HIS A 80 -16.05 12.96 4.44
CA HIS A 80 -15.16 12.11 3.66
C HIS A 80 -15.95 10.97 3.00
N PRO A 81 -15.94 10.84 1.66
CA PRO A 81 -16.86 9.95 0.95
C PRO A 81 -16.64 8.47 1.29
N ILE A 82 -15.39 8.09 1.57
CA ILE A 82 -15.04 6.73 1.99
C ILE A 82 -15.56 6.44 3.41
N VAL A 83 -15.40 7.39 4.35
CA VAL A 83 -15.95 7.24 5.72
C VAL A 83 -17.47 7.14 5.67
N GLY A 84 -18.12 8.04 4.91
CA GLY A 84 -19.57 8.02 4.72
C GLY A 84 -20.07 6.72 4.10
N THR A 85 -19.31 6.13 3.17
CA THR A 85 -19.62 4.82 2.57
C THR A 85 -19.54 3.71 3.61
N MET A 86 -18.50 3.70 4.42
CA MET A 86 -18.35 2.74 5.53
C MET A 86 -19.46 2.88 6.59
N ASN A 87 -19.91 4.10 6.90
CA ASN A 87 -21.10 4.31 7.74
C ASN A 87 -22.35 3.66 7.11
N ALA A 88 -22.57 3.83 5.80
CA ALA A 88 -23.69 3.21 5.10
C ALA A 88 -23.64 1.68 5.12
N LEU A 89 -22.42 1.14 5.06
CA LEU A 89 -22.15 -0.28 5.17
C LEU A 89 -22.22 -0.80 6.60
N ARG A 90 -22.49 0.04 7.61
CA ARG A 90 -22.68 -0.36 9.01
C ARG A 90 -21.54 -1.27 9.49
N LEU A 91 -20.33 -0.73 9.48
CA LEU A 91 -19.16 -1.42 10.03
C LEU A 91 -19.36 -1.70 11.52
N ASP A 92 -18.88 -2.87 11.96
CA ASP A 92 -18.81 -3.23 13.37
C ASP A 92 -17.54 -2.69 14.03
N ALA A 93 -16.43 -2.62 13.30
CA ALA A 93 -15.21 -1.99 13.74
C ALA A 93 -14.30 -1.62 12.57
N PHE A 94 -13.44 -0.64 12.82
CA PHE A 94 -12.32 -0.27 11.97
C PHE A 94 -11.02 -0.35 12.78
N VAL A 95 -9.95 -0.88 12.19
CA VAL A 95 -8.60 -0.83 12.75
C VAL A 95 -7.78 0.14 11.91
N PRO A 96 -7.18 1.19 12.49
CA PRO A 96 -6.34 2.10 11.70
C PRO A 96 -5.06 1.39 11.27
N GLY A 97 -4.72 1.57 10.00
CA GLY A 97 -3.42 1.21 9.43
C GLY A 97 -2.43 2.36 9.48
N ASN A 98 -1.26 2.17 8.88
CA ASN A 98 -0.22 3.19 8.88
C ASN A 98 -0.59 4.40 8.01
N HIS A 99 -1.34 4.20 6.92
CA HIS A 99 -1.69 5.29 6.02
C HIS A 99 -2.77 6.23 6.57
N GLU A 100 -3.49 5.84 7.62
CA GLU A 100 -4.39 6.74 8.34
C GLU A 100 -3.67 7.97 8.97
N PHE A 101 -2.35 7.89 9.17
CA PHE A 101 -1.54 8.94 9.79
C PHE A 101 -0.88 9.91 8.79
N ASN A 102 -0.92 9.62 7.47
CA ASN A 102 -0.15 10.35 6.45
C ASN A 102 -0.49 11.84 6.32
N TYR A 103 -1.76 12.18 6.52
CA TYR A 103 -2.25 13.56 6.35
C TYR A 103 -2.33 14.32 7.67
N GLY A 104 -1.68 13.79 8.71
CA GLY A 104 -1.57 14.42 10.03
C GLY A 104 -2.82 14.34 10.88
N GLN A 105 -2.66 14.74 12.14
CA GLN A 105 -3.69 14.59 13.16
C GLN A 105 -5.02 15.32 12.89
N PRO A 106 -5.06 16.51 12.27
CA PRO A 106 -6.33 17.15 11.93
C PRO A 106 -7.18 16.27 11.02
N PHE A 107 -6.60 15.69 9.98
CA PHE A 107 -7.30 14.76 9.09
C PHE A 107 -7.76 13.51 9.82
N LEU A 108 -6.84 12.84 10.54
CA LEU A 108 -7.13 11.64 11.32
C LEU A 108 -8.30 11.85 12.30
N ARG A 109 -8.28 12.95 13.06
CA ARG A 109 -9.38 13.29 13.99
C ARG A 109 -10.69 13.57 13.28
N ARG A 110 -10.67 14.27 12.13
CA ARG A 110 -11.89 14.49 11.35
C ARG A 110 -12.49 13.18 10.86
N ALA A 111 -11.67 12.29 10.30
CA ALA A 111 -12.12 10.99 9.83
C ALA A 111 -12.73 10.17 10.97
N TRP A 112 -12.02 10.09 12.10
CA TRP A 112 -12.50 9.40 13.31
C TRP A 112 -13.83 9.97 13.83
N GLN A 113 -13.98 11.29 13.88
CA GLN A 113 -15.22 11.95 14.33
C GLN A 113 -16.40 11.76 13.36
N GLN A 114 -16.12 11.52 12.07
CA GLN A 114 -17.15 11.26 11.06
C GLN A 114 -17.59 9.79 11.02
N SER A 115 -16.81 8.87 11.61
CA SER A 115 -17.13 7.45 11.67
C SER A 115 -18.28 7.16 12.64
N GLU A 116 -19.27 6.38 12.18
CA GLU A 116 -20.36 5.84 13.02
C GLU A 116 -20.02 4.48 13.65
N TYR A 117 -18.77 4.05 13.47
CA TYR A 117 -18.20 2.80 13.97
C TYR A 117 -16.95 3.10 14.81
N PRO A 118 -16.61 2.24 15.78
CA PRO A 118 -15.45 2.46 16.63
C PRO A 118 -14.14 2.14 15.90
N TRP A 119 -13.12 2.92 16.21
CA TRP A 119 -11.74 2.69 15.81
C TRP A 119 -11.04 1.91 16.92
N LEU A 120 -10.47 0.75 16.60
CA LEU A 120 -9.87 -0.16 17.56
C LEU A 120 -8.37 -0.27 17.32
N SER A 121 -7.54 0.14 18.29
CA SER A 121 -6.11 -0.16 18.29
C SER A 121 -5.57 -0.16 19.70
N ALA A 122 -5.10 -1.32 20.18
CA ALA A 122 -4.67 -1.50 21.56
C ALA A 122 -3.23 -1.06 21.83
N ASN A 123 -2.45 -0.84 20.77
CA ASN A 123 -1.02 -0.58 20.81
C ASN A 123 -0.61 0.75 20.16
N VAL A 124 -1.57 1.52 19.65
CA VAL A 124 -1.40 2.96 19.41
C VAL A 124 -1.86 3.70 20.66
N LEU A 125 -0.91 4.23 21.42
CA LEU A 125 -1.14 4.83 22.72
C LEU A 125 -0.96 6.35 22.66
N ASP A 126 -1.67 7.06 23.54
CA ASP A 126 -1.31 8.45 23.87
C ASP A 126 0.02 8.44 24.65
N GLU A 127 1.01 9.20 24.16
CA GLU A 127 2.38 9.21 24.72
C GLU A 127 2.39 9.62 26.20
N ARG A 128 1.45 10.47 26.63
CA ARG A 128 1.38 11.00 28.00
C ARG A 128 0.65 10.05 28.93
N THR A 129 -0.49 9.49 28.54
CA THR A 129 -1.31 8.64 29.43
C THR A 129 -0.90 7.18 29.40
N ARG A 130 -0.24 6.73 28.31
CA ARG A 130 0.04 5.31 28.01
C ARG A 130 -1.23 4.46 27.82
N GLU A 131 -2.38 5.08 27.66
CA GLU A 131 -3.64 4.41 27.35
C GLU A 131 -3.85 4.37 25.82
N PRO A 132 -4.63 3.41 25.30
CA PRO A 132 -4.96 3.37 23.87
C PRO A 132 -5.60 4.68 23.40
N TYR A 133 -5.07 5.25 22.32
CA TYR A 133 -5.41 6.61 21.87
C TYR A 133 -6.86 6.73 21.40
N PHE A 134 -7.38 5.70 20.71
CA PHE A 134 -8.75 5.68 20.17
C PHE A 134 -9.80 5.25 21.21
N GLY A 135 -9.44 5.17 22.50
CA GLY A 135 -10.34 4.76 23.58
C GLY A 135 -10.32 3.24 23.81
N VAL A 136 -11.48 2.61 24.02
CA VAL A 136 -11.54 1.16 24.29
C VAL A 136 -11.10 0.40 23.04
N PRO A 137 -10.01 -0.39 23.07
CA PRO A 137 -9.41 -0.97 21.86
C PRO A 137 -10.05 -2.29 21.42
N TYR A 138 -11.15 -2.67 22.07
CA TYR A 138 -11.88 -3.90 21.79
C TYR A 138 -13.39 -3.69 21.86
N ARG A 139 -14.15 -4.64 21.31
CA ARG A 139 -15.59 -4.75 21.52
C ARG A 139 -15.95 -6.14 22.02
N ILE A 140 -16.92 -6.21 22.92
CA ILE A 140 -17.68 -7.43 23.18
C ILE A 140 -19.00 -7.31 22.43
N ILE A 141 -19.18 -8.17 21.43
CA ILE A 141 -20.37 -8.20 20.60
C ILE A 141 -21.25 -9.33 21.10
N GLU A 142 -22.40 -8.95 21.68
CA GLU A 142 -23.41 -9.90 22.11
C GLU A 142 -24.17 -10.44 20.91
N MET A 143 -24.19 -11.75 20.80
CA MET A 143 -24.96 -12.50 19.81
C MET A 143 -26.18 -13.13 20.48
N THR A 144 -27.03 -13.78 19.69
CA THR A 144 -28.20 -14.50 20.20
C THR A 144 -27.80 -15.60 21.19
N GLU A 145 -28.69 -15.90 22.14
CA GLU A 145 -28.50 -16.96 23.15
C GLU A 145 -27.25 -16.81 24.03
N GLY A 146 -26.81 -15.56 24.28
CA GLY A 146 -25.73 -15.25 25.22
C GLY A 146 -24.32 -15.53 24.71
N PHE A 147 -24.16 -15.96 23.46
CA PHE A 147 -22.84 -16.05 22.83
C PHE A 147 -22.25 -14.66 22.65
N ARG A 148 -20.93 -14.55 22.78
CA ARG A 148 -20.20 -13.27 22.77
C ARG A 148 -18.92 -13.40 21.99
N ILE A 149 -18.69 -12.47 21.08
CA ILE A 149 -17.43 -12.34 20.33
C ILE A 149 -16.65 -11.16 20.91
N GLY A 150 -15.39 -11.40 21.26
CA GLY A 150 -14.42 -10.36 21.52
C GLY A 150 -13.72 -9.98 20.22
N LEU A 151 -13.70 -8.70 19.89
CA LEU A 151 -12.97 -8.15 18.74
C LEU A 151 -11.93 -7.15 19.24
N LEU A 152 -10.65 -7.44 19.04
CA LEU A 152 -9.51 -6.59 19.44
C LEU A 152 -8.83 -6.01 18.19
N GLY A 153 -8.50 -4.71 18.21
CA GLY A 153 -7.73 -4.07 17.15
C GLY A 153 -6.26 -3.88 17.51
N LEU A 154 -5.37 -4.04 16.53
CA LEU A 154 -3.92 -3.81 16.65
C LEU A 154 -3.39 -3.16 15.36
N THR A 155 -2.38 -2.31 15.45
CA THR A 155 -1.74 -1.64 14.30
C THR A 155 -0.25 -1.96 14.30
N THR A 156 0.42 -2.03 13.14
CA THR A 156 1.88 -2.20 13.10
C THR A 156 2.60 -1.14 13.96
N ALA A 157 3.57 -1.59 14.75
CA ALA A 157 4.32 -0.72 15.65
C ALA A 157 5.35 0.17 14.92
N TYR A 158 5.49 -0.01 13.61
CA TYR A 158 6.63 0.46 12.83
C TYR A 158 6.41 1.82 12.16
N ILE A 159 5.22 2.40 12.33
CA ILE A 159 4.83 3.75 11.86
C ILE A 159 5.91 4.82 12.10
N PRO A 160 6.58 4.90 13.28
CA PRO A 160 7.64 5.90 13.52
C PRO A 160 8.85 5.84 12.58
N ASN A 161 9.08 4.72 11.90
CA ASN A 161 10.17 4.57 10.93
C ASN A 161 9.80 5.09 9.54
N TRP A 162 8.52 5.37 9.30
CA TRP A 162 7.97 5.77 8.01
C TRP A 162 7.42 7.18 8.01
N GLU A 163 6.64 7.48 9.04
CA GLU A 163 5.80 8.66 9.08
C GLU A 163 6.57 9.91 9.51
N GLN A 164 6.13 11.07 9.02
CA GLN A 164 6.69 12.35 9.42
C GLN A 164 6.48 12.55 10.93
N PRO A 165 7.53 12.89 11.69
CA PRO A 165 7.41 13.07 13.15
C PRO A 165 6.31 14.06 13.57
N ALA A 166 6.04 15.08 12.75
CA ALA A 166 4.98 16.06 13.00
C ALA A 166 3.56 15.47 12.90
N ASN A 167 3.36 14.44 12.06
CA ASN A 167 2.06 13.80 11.91
C ASN A 167 1.71 12.89 13.10
N ILE A 168 2.73 12.31 13.72
CA ILE A 168 2.61 11.34 14.83
C ILE A 168 3.07 11.90 16.18
N GLU A 169 3.17 13.23 16.32
CA GLU A 169 3.51 13.86 17.60
C GLU A 169 2.50 13.46 18.70
N GLY A 170 2.99 12.96 19.83
CA GLY A 170 2.14 12.55 20.95
C GLY A 170 1.55 11.14 20.86
N PHE A 171 1.89 10.38 19.82
CA PHE A 171 1.59 8.94 19.75
C PHE A 171 2.77 8.11 20.22
N ARG A 172 2.47 6.95 20.80
CA ARG A 172 3.39 5.83 20.97
C ARG A 172 2.87 4.61 20.26
N PHE A 173 3.78 3.90 19.62
CA PHE A 173 3.50 2.62 18.97
C PHE A 173 4.22 1.53 19.76
N GLU A 174 3.46 0.67 20.41
CA GLU A 174 3.97 -0.50 21.14
C GLU A 174 3.90 -1.73 20.23
N SER A 175 4.76 -2.74 20.48
CA SER A 175 4.68 -4.05 19.83
C SER A 175 3.25 -4.61 19.89
N ALA A 176 2.75 -5.03 18.72
CA ALA A 176 1.42 -5.62 18.59
C ALA A 176 1.34 -6.96 19.37
N THR A 177 2.43 -7.75 19.37
CA THR A 177 2.50 -8.99 20.17
C THR A 177 2.37 -8.72 21.66
N GLU A 178 3.10 -7.74 22.19
CA GLU A 178 3.07 -7.45 23.62
C GLU A 178 1.72 -6.87 24.06
N ALA A 179 1.11 -6.02 23.24
CA ALA A 179 -0.25 -5.57 23.49
C ALA A 179 -1.26 -6.73 23.43
N ALA A 180 -1.14 -7.65 22.47
CA ALA A 180 -2.00 -8.82 22.36
C ALA A 180 -1.90 -9.75 23.59
N LYS A 181 -0.68 -10.01 24.09
CA LYS A 181 -0.45 -10.77 25.34
C LYS A 181 -1.19 -10.19 26.54
N ARG A 182 -1.34 -8.86 26.59
CA ARG A 182 -2.07 -8.16 27.66
C ARG A 182 -3.58 -8.15 27.44
N TRP A 183 -4.02 -7.83 26.23
CA TRP A 183 -5.43 -7.56 25.97
C TRP A 183 -6.26 -8.80 25.64
N VAL A 184 -5.69 -9.84 25.01
CA VAL A 184 -6.44 -11.06 24.68
C VAL A 184 -6.97 -11.78 25.93
N PRO A 185 -6.17 -12.01 26.99
CA PRO A 185 -6.69 -12.58 28.24
C PRO A 185 -7.80 -11.72 28.86
N TYR A 186 -7.63 -10.40 28.86
CA TYR A 186 -8.63 -9.48 29.40
C TYR A 186 -9.96 -9.55 28.62
N VAL A 187 -9.91 -9.59 27.28
CA VAL A 187 -11.11 -9.73 26.44
C VAL A 187 -11.82 -11.08 26.70
N ARG A 188 -11.06 -12.15 26.94
CA ARG A 188 -11.62 -13.44 27.38
C ARG A 188 -12.29 -13.34 28.75
N GLU A 189 -11.67 -12.66 29.71
CA GLU A 189 -12.23 -12.43 31.06
C GLU A 189 -13.53 -11.59 31.01
N GLN A 190 -13.67 -10.69 30.04
CA GLN A 190 -14.95 -9.99 29.78
C GLN A 190 -16.05 -10.92 29.21
N GLY A 191 -15.74 -12.20 29.02
CA GLY A 191 -16.69 -13.25 28.67
C GLY A 191 -16.82 -13.56 27.18
N ALA A 192 -15.79 -13.23 26.39
CA ALA A 192 -15.71 -13.59 24.99
C ALA A 192 -15.53 -15.11 24.80
N HIS A 193 -16.48 -15.74 24.11
CA HIS A 193 -16.44 -17.15 23.75
C HIS A 193 -15.56 -17.40 22.52
N VAL A 194 -15.53 -16.42 21.61
CA VAL A 194 -14.57 -16.35 20.50
C VAL A 194 -13.82 -15.03 20.57
N VAL A 195 -12.52 -15.04 20.31
CA VAL A 195 -11.71 -13.82 20.19
C VAL A 195 -11.15 -13.71 18.78
N ILE A 196 -11.54 -12.62 18.13
CA ILE A 196 -11.04 -12.15 16.84
C ILE A 196 -10.06 -11.03 17.13
N VAL A 197 -8.85 -11.13 16.58
CA VAL A 197 -7.89 -10.03 16.52
C VAL A 197 -7.86 -9.53 15.08
N SER A 198 -8.07 -8.24 14.89
CA SER A 198 -7.88 -7.55 13.61
C SER A 198 -6.61 -6.73 13.73
N TYR A 199 -5.57 -7.14 13.01
CA TYR A 199 -4.24 -6.57 13.06
C TYR A 199 -3.91 -5.93 11.72
N HIS A 200 -3.78 -4.61 11.67
CA HIS A 200 -3.22 -3.95 10.50
C HIS A 200 -1.69 -4.09 10.50
N GLY A 201 -1.26 -5.23 9.99
CA GLY A 201 0.11 -5.68 9.83
C GLY A 201 0.09 -7.10 9.28
N GLY A 202 1.25 -7.59 8.86
CA GLY A 202 1.38 -8.88 8.18
C GLY A 202 2.18 -9.91 8.96
N PHE A 203 2.82 -10.81 8.22
CA PHE A 203 3.63 -11.91 8.75
C PHE A 203 5.11 -11.72 8.42
N GLU A 204 5.93 -11.80 9.46
CA GLU A 204 7.40 -11.74 9.42
C GLU A 204 8.04 -13.09 9.06
N ARG A 205 7.23 -14.14 8.92
CA ARG A 205 7.61 -15.52 8.56
C ARG A 205 6.61 -16.08 7.56
N ASP A 206 7.05 -17.03 6.74
CA ASP A 206 6.19 -17.76 5.83
C ASP A 206 5.05 -18.45 6.61
N VAL A 207 3.81 -18.20 6.20
CA VAL A 207 2.62 -18.63 6.94
C VAL A 207 2.40 -20.15 6.92
N VAL A 208 3.13 -20.90 6.09
CA VAL A 208 3.06 -22.37 5.99
C VAL A 208 4.28 -23.02 6.63
N THR A 209 5.49 -22.59 6.27
CA THR A 209 6.74 -23.23 6.71
C THR A 209 7.28 -22.65 8.02
N GLY A 210 6.97 -21.38 8.32
CA GLY A 210 7.54 -20.65 9.45
C GLY A 210 8.98 -20.15 9.24
N ASP A 211 9.49 -20.26 8.02
CA ASP A 211 10.80 -19.73 7.64
C ASP A 211 10.79 -18.20 7.65
N GLU A 212 11.93 -17.59 7.93
CA GLU A 212 12.07 -16.14 7.91
C GLU A 212 12.00 -15.64 6.46
N VAL A 213 11.07 -14.72 6.19
CA VAL A 213 10.86 -14.12 4.86
C VAL A 213 11.30 -12.66 4.78
N GLU A 214 11.54 -12.04 5.94
CA GLU A 214 12.00 -10.66 6.07
C GLU A 214 12.89 -10.49 7.32
N GLU A 215 13.59 -9.36 7.39
CA GLU A 215 14.32 -8.96 8.59
C GLU A 215 13.34 -8.73 9.75
N GLN A 216 13.68 -9.21 10.94
CA GLN A 216 12.78 -9.21 12.10
C GLN A 216 12.80 -7.84 12.81
N THR A 217 12.32 -6.81 12.11
CA THR A 217 12.35 -5.40 12.55
C THR A 217 11.26 -5.03 13.55
N GLY A 218 10.23 -5.87 13.68
CA GLY A 218 9.00 -5.58 14.44
C GLY A 218 7.93 -4.87 13.61
N GLU A 219 8.13 -4.72 12.29
CA GLU A 219 7.09 -4.26 11.36
C GLU A 219 5.90 -5.22 11.30
N ASN A 220 6.20 -6.48 11.04
CA ASN A 220 5.22 -7.54 11.04
C ASN A 220 5.42 -8.43 12.27
N GLU A 221 4.31 -8.81 12.89
CA GLU A 221 4.30 -9.58 14.13
C GLU A 221 3.21 -10.68 14.11
N GLY A 222 2.55 -10.89 12.95
CA GLY A 222 1.42 -11.80 12.83
C GLY A 222 1.75 -13.26 13.16
N TRP A 223 2.97 -13.72 12.85
CA TRP A 223 3.38 -15.08 13.19
C TRP A 223 3.61 -15.21 14.69
N ARG A 224 4.33 -14.27 15.30
CA ARG A 224 4.53 -14.21 16.76
C ARG A 224 3.22 -14.06 17.52
N ILE A 225 2.28 -13.23 17.08
CA ILE A 225 0.94 -13.13 17.68
C ILE A 225 0.27 -14.51 17.72
N CYS A 226 0.26 -15.25 16.60
CA CYS A 226 -0.35 -16.59 16.55
C CYS A 226 0.36 -17.64 17.42
N ARG A 227 1.67 -17.49 17.66
CA ARG A 227 2.50 -18.49 18.37
C ARG A 227 2.69 -18.21 19.86
N GLU A 228 2.73 -16.93 20.23
CA GLU A 228 3.05 -16.47 21.59
C GLU A 228 1.80 -16.05 22.38
N VAL A 229 0.65 -15.82 21.72
CA VAL A 229 -0.58 -15.34 22.38
C VAL A 229 -1.63 -16.44 22.37
N GLU A 230 -1.90 -17.01 23.54
CA GLU A 230 -2.97 -17.99 23.70
C GLU A 230 -4.35 -17.31 23.69
N GLY A 231 -5.37 -18.03 23.22
CA GLY A 231 -6.76 -17.59 23.29
C GLY A 231 -7.24 -16.75 22.11
N ILE A 232 -6.49 -16.66 21.01
CA ILE A 232 -6.95 -16.07 19.74
C ILE A 232 -7.51 -17.18 18.84
N ASP A 233 -8.76 -17.05 18.38
CA ASP A 233 -9.36 -18.01 17.44
C ASP A 233 -9.14 -17.61 15.98
N LEU A 234 -9.24 -16.30 15.70
CA LEU A 234 -9.12 -15.71 14.36
C LEU A 234 -8.23 -14.48 14.40
N LEU A 235 -7.22 -14.43 13.52
CA LEU A 235 -6.41 -13.26 13.22
C LEU A 235 -6.70 -12.78 11.80
N ILE A 236 -7.26 -11.58 11.67
CA ILE A 236 -7.41 -10.88 10.39
C ILE A 236 -6.19 -9.98 10.23
N THR A 237 -5.49 -10.09 9.10
CA THR A 237 -4.28 -9.31 8.79
C THR A 237 -4.50 -8.41 7.58
N GLY A 238 -3.56 -7.48 7.34
CA GLY A 238 -3.54 -6.49 6.27
C GLY A 238 -2.11 -6.07 5.93
N HIS A 239 -1.89 -4.83 5.48
CA HIS A 239 -0.59 -4.16 5.29
C HIS A 239 0.29 -4.72 4.16
N GLN A 240 0.48 -6.04 4.11
CA GLN A 240 1.31 -6.69 3.08
C GLN A 240 0.57 -6.95 1.75
N HIS A 241 -0.73 -6.59 1.68
CA HIS A 241 -1.60 -6.77 0.51
C HIS A 241 -1.70 -8.22 0.00
N GLN A 242 -1.36 -9.20 0.84
CA GLN A 242 -1.37 -10.60 0.47
C GLN A 242 -2.79 -11.14 0.39
N ARG A 243 -2.93 -12.24 -0.35
CA ARG A 243 -4.18 -12.99 -0.47
C ARG A 243 -4.05 -14.30 0.28
N ILE A 244 -4.55 -14.32 1.52
CA ILE A 244 -4.55 -15.51 2.37
C ILE A 244 -6.02 -15.87 2.64
N GLU A 245 -6.49 -16.90 1.94
CA GLU A 245 -7.87 -17.39 2.09
C GLU A 245 -8.13 -17.98 3.47
N GLY A 246 -7.12 -18.62 4.09
CA GLY A 246 -7.26 -19.28 5.38
C GLY A 246 -6.11 -20.24 5.67
N VAL A 247 -5.27 -19.92 6.65
CA VAL A 247 -4.19 -20.82 7.11
C VAL A 247 -4.15 -20.84 8.64
N ARG A 248 -3.87 -22.02 9.20
CA ARG A 248 -3.80 -22.21 10.65
C ARG A 248 -2.35 -22.14 11.12
N ILE A 249 -2.05 -21.16 11.97
CA ILE A 249 -0.74 -21.00 12.61
C ILE A 249 -0.92 -21.26 14.11
N GLY A 250 -0.35 -22.35 14.61
CA GLY A 250 -0.66 -22.82 15.96
C GLY A 250 -2.15 -23.16 16.09
N ASN A 251 -2.85 -22.53 17.04
CA ASN A 251 -4.29 -22.73 17.25
C ASN A 251 -5.15 -21.69 16.53
N THR A 252 -4.54 -20.64 15.97
CA THR A 252 -5.23 -19.47 15.41
C THR A 252 -5.44 -19.64 13.91
N TRP A 253 -6.67 -19.37 13.46
CA TRP A 253 -6.96 -19.26 12.03
C TRP A 253 -6.61 -17.87 11.54
N THR A 254 -6.02 -17.75 10.35
CA THR A 254 -5.52 -16.48 9.83
C THR A 254 -5.97 -16.22 8.40
N VAL A 255 -6.26 -14.96 8.09
CA VAL A 255 -6.72 -14.49 6.76
C VAL A 255 -6.09 -13.14 6.41
N GLN A 256 -5.98 -12.83 5.11
CA GLN A 256 -5.57 -11.52 4.60
C GLN A 256 -6.33 -11.23 3.28
N PRO A 257 -7.18 -10.19 3.23
CA PRO A 257 -8.12 -9.96 2.13
C PRO A 257 -7.59 -9.05 1.01
N GLY A 258 -6.33 -9.20 0.60
CA GLY A 258 -5.77 -8.43 -0.52
C GLY A 258 -5.81 -6.92 -0.30
N TYR A 259 -6.12 -6.17 -1.36
CA TYR A 259 -6.07 -4.69 -1.38
C TYR A 259 -7.00 -4.10 -2.47
N GLN A 260 -7.19 -2.78 -2.48
CA GLN A 260 -7.97 -1.99 -3.46
C GLN A 260 -9.46 -2.32 -3.57
N GLY A 261 -10.00 -3.05 -2.59
CA GLY A 261 -11.34 -3.61 -2.70
C GLY A 261 -11.46 -4.64 -3.83
N SER A 262 -10.39 -5.40 -4.11
CA SER A 262 -10.39 -6.48 -5.10
C SER A 262 -11.04 -7.75 -4.60
N CYS A 263 -11.00 -8.02 -3.30
CA CYS A 263 -11.74 -9.09 -2.66
C CYS A 263 -12.12 -8.74 -1.22
N ILE A 264 -12.97 -9.57 -0.62
CA ILE A 264 -13.36 -9.50 0.80
C ILE A 264 -13.23 -10.90 1.40
N ALA A 265 -12.64 -11.01 2.59
CA ALA A 265 -12.61 -12.30 3.29
C ALA A 265 -13.99 -12.58 3.88
N LYS A 266 -14.57 -13.73 3.56
CA LYS A 266 -15.76 -14.27 4.21
C LYS A 266 -15.33 -15.43 5.10
N ILE A 267 -15.51 -15.28 6.40
CA ILE A 267 -15.17 -16.27 7.42
C ILE A 267 -16.46 -16.77 8.06
N GLU A 268 -16.69 -18.08 8.04
CA GLU A 268 -17.84 -18.74 8.66
C GLU A 268 -17.38 -19.45 9.94
N LEU A 269 -17.92 -19.01 11.08
CA LEU A 269 -17.73 -19.60 12.39
C LEU A 269 -18.90 -20.54 12.68
N THR A 270 -18.64 -21.83 12.88
CA THR A 270 -19.63 -22.79 13.38
C THR A 270 -19.45 -23.01 14.87
N LEU A 271 -20.50 -22.75 15.64
CA LEU A 271 -20.51 -22.80 17.08
C LEU A 271 -21.49 -23.88 17.53
N VAL A 272 -21.08 -24.67 18.52
CA VAL A 272 -21.95 -25.71 19.11
C VAL A 272 -22.11 -25.47 20.60
N ARG A 273 -23.33 -25.71 21.08
CA ARG A 273 -23.66 -25.65 22.51
C ARG A 273 -23.91 -27.05 23.05
N GLY A 274 -23.30 -27.35 24.20
CA GLY A 274 -23.59 -28.57 24.96
C GLY A 274 -24.84 -28.43 25.85
N ASP A 275 -25.40 -29.56 26.29
CA ASP A 275 -26.70 -29.67 26.97
C ASP A 275 -26.75 -29.12 28.41
N ASN A 276 -25.64 -28.62 29.00
CA ASN A 276 -25.66 -28.11 30.37
C ASN A 276 -26.30 -26.70 30.44
N GLU A 277 -27.48 -26.64 31.05
CA GLU A 277 -28.40 -25.49 31.12
C GLU A 277 -28.08 -24.45 32.21
N GLU A 278 -26.99 -24.56 32.97
CA GLU A 278 -26.66 -23.55 33.98
C GLU A 278 -26.18 -22.25 33.32
N GLN A 279 -27.06 -21.24 33.37
CA GLN A 279 -26.88 -19.80 33.13
C GLN A 279 -25.59 -19.39 32.40
N GLY A 280 -25.68 -19.24 31.07
CA GLY A 280 -24.63 -18.59 30.27
C GLY A 280 -24.09 -19.35 29.07
N GLY A 281 -24.69 -20.48 28.69
CA GLY A 281 -24.46 -21.17 27.41
C GLY A 281 -22.99 -21.54 27.13
N ASN A 282 -22.59 -22.79 27.40
CA ASN A 282 -21.26 -23.32 27.06
C ASN A 282 -21.10 -23.49 25.53
N TRP A 283 -21.06 -22.36 24.83
CA TRP A 283 -20.78 -22.28 23.40
C TRP A 283 -19.30 -22.52 23.16
N LYS A 284 -19.00 -23.36 22.17
CA LYS A 284 -17.64 -23.63 21.73
C LYS A 284 -17.55 -23.47 20.22
N LEU A 285 -16.43 -22.92 19.77
CA LEU A 285 -16.08 -22.91 18.35
C LEU A 285 -15.78 -24.34 17.90
N GLU A 286 -16.60 -24.86 16.99
CA GLU A 286 -16.42 -26.19 16.41
C GLU A 286 -15.56 -26.11 15.15
N SER A 287 -15.81 -25.13 14.28
CA SER A 287 -15.01 -24.94 13.08
C SER A 287 -14.96 -23.50 12.60
N ILE A 288 -13.89 -23.18 11.88
CA ILE A 288 -13.73 -21.98 11.08
C ILE A 288 -13.49 -22.43 9.64
N ARG A 289 -14.17 -21.77 8.70
CA ARG A 289 -13.87 -21.83 7.27
C ARG A 289 -13.80 -20.42 6.72
N SER A 290 -13.03 -20.22 5.67
CA SER A 290 -12.95 -18.93 5.01
C SER A 290 -12.67 -19.07 3.53
N GLU A 291 -13.10 -18.05 2.80
CA GLU A 291 -12.87 -17.86 1.36
C GLU A 291 -12.66 -16.36 1.08
N LEU A 292 -11.95 -16.05 0.00
CA LEU A 292 -11.90 -14.69 -0.54
C LEU A 292 -12.94 -14.55 -1.65
N LEU A 293 -13.92 -13.66 -1.44
CA LEU A 293 -14.92 -13.35 -2.46
C LEU A 293 -14.38 -12.23 -3.37
N GLU A 294 -14.22 -12.53 -4.64
CA GLU A 294 -13.67 -11.60 -5.64
C GLU A 294 -14.69 -10.51 -6.04
N ALA A 295 -14.22 -9.28 -6.17
CA ALA A 295 -15.02 -8.14 -6.61
C ALA A 295 -15.35 -8.20 -8.10
N GLY A 296 -14.50 -8.81 -8.93
CA GLY A 296 -14.54 -8.71 -10.40
C GLY A 296 -15.93 -8.95 -11.00
N GLU A 297 -16.62 -9.99 -10.57
CA GLU A 297 -17.95 -10.35 -11.11
C GLU A 297 -19.11 -9.61 -10.43
N ALA A 298 -18.85 -8.84 -9.37
CA ALA A 298 -19.89 -8.10 -8.66
C ALA A 298 -20.27 -6.81 -9.39
N GLU A 299 -21.57 -6.59 -9.57
CA GLU A 299 -22.10 -5.31 -10.01
C GLU A 299 -21.90 -4.26 -8.91
N PRO A 300 -21.45 -3.04 -9.22
CA PRO A 300 -21.25 -2.01 -8.22
C PRO A 300 -22.58 -1.48 -7.66
N ASP A 301 -22.60 -1.17 -6.36
CA ASP A 301 -23.78 -0.61 -5.69
C ASP A 301 -24.11 0.79 -6.27
N LYS A 302 -25.24 0.85 -6.97
CA LYS A 302 -25.71 2.07 -7.65
C LYS A 302 -26.13 3.18 -6.68
N ALA A 303 -26.66 2.83 -5.50
CA ALA A 303 -27.09 3.81 -4.51
C ALA A 303 -25.87 4.48 -3.85
N LEU A 304 -24.82 3.71 -3.56
CA LEU A 304 -23.55 4.25 -3.06
C LEU A 304 -22.83 5.09 -4.11
N ILE A 305 -22.78 4.65 -5.37
CA ILE A 305 -22.25 5.48 -6.47
C ILE A 305 -22.98 6.82 -6.52
N ALA A 306 -24.32 6.82 -6.52
CA ALA A 306 -25.11 8.04 -6.56
C ALA A 306 -24.82 8.97 -5.37
N ARG A 307 -24.57 8.40 -4.18
CA ARG A 307 -24.25 9.16 -2.97
C ARG A 307 -22.92 9.91 -3.07
N VAL A 308 -21.92 9.32 -3.73
CA VAL A 308 -20.55 9.88 -3.78
C VAL A 308 -20.23 10.58 -5.10
N GLN A 309 -21.18 10.61 -6.04
CA GLN A 309 -21.01 11.20 -7.37
C GLN A 309 -20.60 12.67 -7.34
N THR A 310 -21.10 13.46 -6.38
CA THR A 310 -20.71 14.88 -6.26
C THR A 310 -19.24 15.02 -5.90
N SER A 311 -18.78 14.25 -4.92
CA SER A 311 -17.39 14.19 -4.48
C SER A 311 -16.46 13.72 -5.61
N GLU A 312 -16.87 12.69 -6.35
CA GLU A 312 -16.16 12.21 -7.54
C GLU A 312 -16.09 13.29 -8.63
N ASN A 313 -17.21 13.96 -8.96
CA ASN A 313 -17.23 15.03 -9.96
C ASN A 313 -16.32 16.20 -9.57
N ASN A 314 -16.27 16.55 -8.28
CA ASN A 314 -15.37 17.60 -7.79
C ASN A 314 -13.90 17.17 -7.91
N THR A 315 -13.60 15.92 -7.57
CA THR A 315 -12.26 15.32 -7.72
C THR A 315 -11.83 15.33 -9.19
N GLN A 316 -12.68 14.91 -10.11
CA GLN A 316 -12.40 14.91 -11.55
C GLN A 316 -12.09 16.31 -12.07
N ARG A 317 -12.86 17.34 -11.65
CA ARG A 317 -12.55 18.73 -12.00
C ARG A 317 -11.24 19.22 -11.38
N TRP A 318 -10.93 18.79 -10.16
CA TRP A 318 -9.69 19.16 -9.49
C TRP A 318 -8.47 18.52 -10.16
N LEU A 319 -8.57 17.26 -10.60
CA LEU A 319 -7.51 16.56 -11.31
C LEU A 319 -7.03 17.29 -12.56
N ASP A 320 -7.91 18.06 -13.20
CA ASP A 320 -7.63 18.84 -14.41
C ASP A 320 -7.22 20.30 -14.13
N LYS A 321 -7.16 20.73 -12.87
CA LYS A 321 -6.64 22.05 -12.52
C LYS A 321 -5.12 22.08 -12.65
N PRO A 322 -4.54 23.18 -13.20
CA PRO A 322 -3.10 23.36 -13.21
C PRO A 322 -2.52 23.43 -11.79
N LEU A 323 -1.48 22.64 -11.54
CA LEU A 323 -0.60 22.69 -10.37
C LEU A 323 0.55 23.68 -10.58
N CYS A 324 1.11 23.71 -11.80
CA CYS A 324 2.22 24.59 -12.16
C CYS A 324 2.25 24.91 -13.67
N GLU A 325 3.10 25.86 -14.06
CA GLU A 325 3.48 26.14 -15.44
C GLU A 325 4.84 25.47 -15.77
N VAL A 326 4.98 24.94 -16.98
CA VAL A 326 6.27 24.49 -17.53
C VAL A 326 6.74 25.49 -18.58
N ARG A 327 7.98 25.96 -18.45
CA ARG A 327 8.67 26.75 -19.46
C ARG A 327 9.63 25.87 -20.26
N GLY A 328 9.45 25.82 -21.57
CA GLY A 328 10.17 24.91 -22.46
C GLY A 328 9.34 23.67 -22.83
N GLU A 329 9.98 22.65 -23.39
CA GLU A 329 9.31 21.44 -23.88
C GLU A 329 9.55 20.25 -22.93
N MET A 330 8.48 19.61 -22.49
CA MET A 330 8.50 18.45 -21.59
C MET A 330 7.51 17.35 -22.02
N ARG A 331 6.87 17.48 -23.19
CA ARG A 331 6.08 16.42 -23.82
C ARG A 331 7.00 15.32 -24.32
N VAL A 332 6.63 14.08 -24.00
CA VAL A 332 7.29 12.89 -24.54
C VAL A 332 6.61 12.52 -25.86
N ILE A 333 7.17 13.01 -26.96
CA ILE A 333 6.65 12.74 -28.32
C ILE A 333 7.19 11.41 -28.86
N ASP A 334 8.44 11.08 -28.54
CA ASP A 334 9.12 9.84 -28.94
C ASP A 334 9.71 9.16 -27.70
N HIS A 335 8.99 8.16 -27.19
CA HIS A 335 9.41 7.39 -26.00
C HIS A 335 10.66 6.54 -26.24
N ALA A 336 11.00 6.21 -27.49
CA ALA A 336 12.22 5.49 -27.79
C ALA A 336 13.41 6.44 -27.70
N ALA A 337 13.30 7.63 -28.30
CA ALA A 337 14.32 8.68 -28.19
C ALA A 337 14.54 9.12 -26.73
N ALA A 338 13.46 9.31 -25.96
CA ALA A 338 13.52 9.67 -24.54
C ALA A 338 14.19 8.60 -23.65
N ARG A 339 14.42 7.39 -24.16
CA ARG A 339 15.21 6.34 -23.48
C ARG A 339 16.64 6.24 -23.97
N LEU A 340 16.98 6.78 -25.15
CA LEU A 340 18.34 6.76 -25.69
C LEU A 340 19.19 7.93 -25.19
N THR A 341 18.55 9.06 -24.94
CA THR A 341 19.19 10.26 -24.39
C THR A 341 18.28 10.88 -23.35
N GLU A 342 18.84 11.71 -22.50
CA GLU A 342 18.11 12.38 -21.44
C GLU A 342 16.92 13.21 -21.92
N HIS A 343 15.85 13.21 -21.12
CA HIS A 343 14.61 13.91 -21.40
C HIS A 343 14.18 14.74 -20.16
N PRO A 344 13.75 16.02 -20.33
CA PRO A 344 13.44 16.91 -19.20
C PRO A 344 12.46 16.35 -18.17
N LEU A 345 11.45 15.58 -18.59
CA LEU A 345 10.52 14.90 -17.67
C LEU A 345 11.24 13.95 -16.71
N VAL A 346 12.14 13.11 -17.23
CA VAL A 346 12.82 12.07 -16.46
C VAL A 346 13.80 12.71 -15.47
N GLU A 347 14.55 13.72 -15.93
CA GLU A 347 15.43 14.51 -15.07
C GLU A 347 14.64 15.20 -13.95
N LEU A 348 13.50 15.83 -14.26
CA LEU A 348 12.66 16.45 -13.24
C LEU A 348 12.19 15.43 -12.19
N ILE A 349 11.71 14.26 -12.59
CA ILE A 349 11.25 13.23 -11.65
C ILE A 349 12.40 12.76 -10.75
N ASN A 350 13.59 12.50 -11.32
CA ASN A 350 14.76 12.14 -10.52
C ASN A 350 15.15 13.25 -9.54
N LYS A 351 15.19 14.52 -9.97
CA LYS A 351 15.48 15.66 -9.08
C LYS A 351 14.47 15.79 -7.96
N ILE A 352 13.19 15.56 -8.22
CA ILE A 352 12.14 15.55 -7.19
C ILE A 352 12.41 14.44 -6.17
N GLN A 353 12.78 13.23 -6.62
CA GLN A 353 13.15 12.13 -5.70
C GLN A 353 14.37 12.49 -4.84
N MET A 354 15.40 13.08 -5.44
CA MET A 354 16.59 13.55 -4.74
C MET A 354 16.27 14.64 -3.71
N GLU A 355 15.48 15.65 -4.08
CA GLU A 355 15.08 16.71 -3.14
C GLU A 355 14.22 16.17 -2.00
N ALA A 356 13.25 15.29 -2.30
CA ALA A 356 12.37 14.71 -1.29
C ALA A 356 13.11 13.85 -0.26
N THR A 357 14.24 13.24 -0.65
CA THR A 357 14.96 12.28 0.19
C THR A 357 16.33 12.75 0.68
N GLY A 358 16.91 13.78 0.06
CA GLY A 358 18.28 14.21 0.30
C GLY A 358 19.36 13.26 -0.24
N ALA A 359 18.99 12.28 -1.08
CA ALA A 359 19.93 11.35 -1.70
C ALA A 359 20.77 12.03 -2.81
N GLU A 360 21.98 11.52 -3.05
CA GLU A 360 22.93 12.08 -4.01
C GLU A 360 22.68 11.59 -5.45
N ILE A 361 22.06 10.41 -5.58
CA ILE A 361 21.77 9.77 -6.87
C ILE A 361 20.32 9.31 -6.85
N SER A 362 19.64 9.42 -7.99
CA SER A 362 18.28 8.90 -8.19
C SER A 362 18.19 8.04 -9.43
N CYS A 363 17.26 7.09 -9.44
CA CYS A 363 16.90 6.39 -10.66
C CYS A 363 15.38 6.19 -10.80
N THR A 364 14.90 6.38 -12.03
CA THR A 364 13.47 6.22 -12.36
C THR A 364 13.30 5.74 -13.79
N SER A 365 12.17 5.08 -14.05
CA SER A 365 11.81 4.59 -15.38
C SER A 365 10.86 5.55 -16.10
N LEU A 366 10.91 5.54 -17.44
CA LEU A 366 9.77 5.93 -18.27
C LEU A 366 8.90 4.69 -18.49
N PHE A 367 7.82 4.57 -17.72
CA PHE A 367 7.15 3.30 -17.44
C PHE A 367 6.54 2.58 -18.65
N ASP A 368 6.04 3.33 -19.62
CA ASP A 368 5.39 2.80 -20.82
C ASP A 368 5.56 3.75 -22.01
N ASN A 369 4.85 3.47 -23.12
CA ASN A 369 4.80 4.34 -24.30
C ASN A 369 3.50 5.16 -24.37
N LEU A 370 2.86 5.38 -23.22
CA LEU A 370 1.62 6.16 -23.07
C LEU A 370 1.83 7.43 -22.25
N ALA A 371 2.89 7.48 -21.42
CA ALA A 371 3.28 8.65 -20.64
C ALA A 371 3.39 9.89 -21.55
N PRO A 372 2.52 10.91 -21.39
CA PRO A 372 2.44 12.03 -22.34
C PRO A 372 3.51 13.10 -22.13
N GLY A 373 4.30 13.01 -21.06
CA GLY A 373 5.07 14.13 -20.53
C GLY A 373 4.19 15.23 -19.96
N PHE A 374 4.82 16.32 -19.55
CA PHE A 374 4.13 17.48 -19.00
C PHE A 374 3.89 18.54 -20.07
N GLY A 375 2.65 19.03 -20.14
CA GLY A 375 2.29 20.17 -20.97
C GLY A 375 2.72 21.51 -20.35
N PRO A 376 2.37 22.64 -21.01
CA PRO A 376 2.69 23.97 -20.48
C PRO A 376 1.98 24.29 -19.17
N LEU A 377 0.85 23.65 -18.90
CA LEU A 377 0.13 23.71 -17.62
C LEU A 377 -0.04 22.29 -17.12
N VAL A 378 0.63 21.94 -16.02
CA VAL A 378 0.66 20.57 -15.52
C VAL A 378 -0.48 20.34 -14.56
N SER A 379 -1.30 19.33 -14.78
CA SER A 379 -2.36 18.93 -13.85
C SER A 379 -2.01 17.68 -13.05
N MET A 380 -2.76 17.41 -11.98
CA MET A 380 -2.62 16.15 -11.24
C MET A 380 -2.92 14.93 -12.12
N ARG A 381 -3.83 15.06 -13.10
CA ARG A 381 -4.07 14.00 -14.08
C ARG A 381 -2.82 13.71 -14.90
N GLU A 382 -2.08 14.74 -15.33
CA GLU A 382 -0.82 14.53 -16.03
C GLU A 382 0.26 13.92 -15.13
N VAL A 383 0.30 14.27 -13.84
CA VAL A 383 1.19 13.60 -12.86
C VAL A 383 0.88 12.10 -12.81
N THR A 384 -0.39 11.73 -12.62
CA THR A 384 -0.80 10.31 -12.57
C THR A 384 -0.62 9.58 -13.91
N ALA A 385 -0.70 10.28 -15.05
CA ALA A 385 -0.44 9.72 -16.37
C ALA A 385 1.04 9.42 -16.63
N ASN A 386 1.94 10.22 -16.07
CA ASN A 386 3.38 10.00 -16.19
C ASN A 386 3.92 9.06 -15.09
N TYR A 387 3.22 8.96 -13.95
CA TYR A 387 3.58 8.07 -12.84
C TYR A 387 2.37 7.25 -12.38
N PRO A 388 2.01 6.16 -13.09
CA PRO A 388 0.76 5.43 -12.89
C PRO A 388 0.80 4.38 -11.77
N PHE A 389 1.95 4.21 -11.10
CA PHE A 389 2.14 3.23 -10.04
C PHE A 389 2.10 3.91 -8.66
N PRO A 390 1.49 3.26 -7.65
CA PRO A 390 1.49 3.73 -6.27
C PRO A 390 2.84 3.41 -5.61
N ASN A 391 3.90 3.99 -6.15
CA ASN A 391 5.24 3.78 -5.64
C ASN A 391 5.57 4.80 -4.54
N THR A 392 5.96 4.29 -3.39
CA THR A 392 6.75 4.98 -2.37
C THR A 392 8.26 4.96 -2.71
N LEU A 393 9.09 5.71 -1.97
CA LEU A 393 10.54 5.81 -2.19
C LEU A 393 11.35 5.12 -1.08
N LYS A 394 12.49 4.52 -1.45
CA LYS A 394 13.53 4.08 -0.51
C LYS A 394 14.88 4.64 -0.92
N VAL A 395 15.69 4.98 0.07
CA VAL A 395 17.10 5.35 -0.10
C VAL A 395 17.94 4.15 0.32
N LEU A 396 18.69 3.58 -0.61
CA LEU A 396 19.61 2.48 -0.36
C LEU A 396 21.04 2.99 -0.30
N ARG A 397 21.83 2.45 0.64
CA ARG A 397 23.28 2.61 0.60
C ARG A 397 23.88 1.59 -0.37
N LEU A 398 24.43 2.09 -1.48
CA LEU A 398 24.98 1.27 -2.55
C LEU A 398 26.47 1.54 -2.72
N SER A 399 27.25 0.50 -2.99
CA SER A 399 28.64 0.67 -3.43
C SER A 399 28.69 1.07 -4.91
N GLY A 400 29.79 1.68 -5.35
CA GLY A 400 30.03 1.96 -6.78
C GLY A 400 29.95 0.71 -7.67
N ARG A 401 30.27 -0.47 -7.12
CA ARG A 401 30.05 -1.76 -7.79
C ARG A 401 28.57 -2.08 -8.00
N ASP A 402 27.74 -1.87 -6.99
CA ASP A 402 26.30 -2.13 -7.07
C ASP A 402 25.64 -1.21 -8.10
N ILE A 403 26.03 0.08 -8.12
CA ILE A 403 25.56 1.07 -9.11
C ILE A 403 25.95 0.64 -10.53
N ARG A 404 27.21 0.23 -10.73
CA ARG A 404 27.67 -0.28 -12.04
C ARG A 404 26.90 -1.53 -12.46
N GLU A 405 26.71 -2.48 -11.56
CA GLU A 405 25.98 -3.71 -11.85
C GLU A 405 24.53 -3.41 -12.25
N ALA A 406 23.89 -2.46 -11.56
CA ALA A 406 22.54 -2.00 -11.89
C ALA A 406 22.49 -1.36 -13.27
N LEU A 407 23.43 -0.47 -13.61
CA LEU A 407 23.51 0.14 -14.95
C LEU A 407 23.79 -0.89 -16.06
N GLU A 408 24.63 -1.90 -15.80
CA GLU A 408 24.87 -3.00 -16.75
C GLU A 408 23.62 -3.85 -16.95
N TRP A 409 22.83 -4.05 -15.89
CA TRP A 409 21.53 -4.71 -15.99
C TRP A 409 20.53 -3.86 -16.78
N THR A 410 20.41 -2.57 -16.48
CA THR A 410 19.64 -1.58 -17.23
C THR A 410 20.01 -1.59 -18.72
N ALA A 411 21.31 -1.68 -19.04
CA ALA A 411 21.81 -1.71 -20.42
C ALA A 411 21.35 -2.93 -21.23
N MET A 412 20.80 -3.97 -20.59
CA MET A 412 20.22 -5.13 -21.28
C MET A 412 18.93 -4.80 -22.01
N TYR A 413 18.29 -3.67 -21.67
CA TYR A 413 17.12 -3.15 -22.35
C TYR A 413 17.36 -2.92 -23.85
N PHE A 414 18.60 -2.60 -24.24
CA PHE A 414 18.97 -2.36 -25.63
C PHE A 414 19.64 -3.56 -26.29
N ALA A 415 19.44 -3.68 -27.60
CA ALA A 415 20.17 -4.57 -28.49
C ALA A 415 20.53 -3.84 -29.78
N GLN A 416 21.37 -4.42 -30.62
CA GLN A 416 21.50 -4.00 -32.01
C GLN A 416 20.69 -4.94 -32.90
N SER A 417 20.04 -4.40 -33.93
CA SER A 417 19.29 -5.19 -34.93
C SER A 417 20.16 -6.26 -35.59
N VAL A 418 21.41 -5.90 -35.86
CA VAL A 418 22.54 -6.76 -36.24
C VAL A 418 23.81 -6.16 -35.62
N PRO A 419 24.93 -6.89 -35.49
CA PRO A 419 26.19 -6.29 -35.04
C PRO A 419 26.57 -5.05 -35.86
N GLY A 420 26.70 -3.89 -35.21
CA GLY A 420 26.94 -2.59 -35.87
C GLY A 420 25.72 -1.92 -36.52
N GLY A 421 24.52 -2.49 -36.34
CA GLY A 421 23.25 -1.93 -36.80
C GLY A 421 22.63 -0.93 -35.83
N SER A 422 21.39 -0.51 -36.13
CA SER A 422 20.60 0.39 -35.30
C SER A 422 20.34 -0.17 -33.90
N ILE A 423 20.28 0.74 -32.91
CA ILE A 423 19.88 0.40 -31.54
C ILE A 423 18.37 0.15 -31.53
N GLU A 424 17.96 -0.96 -30.93
CA GLU A 424 16.57 -1.37 -30.75
C GLU A 424 16.34 -1.81 -29.31
N VAL A 425 15.07 -1.89 -28.92
CA VAL A 425 14.69 -2.51 -27.65
C VAL A 425 14.85 -4.02 -27.77
N ASN A 426 15.55 -4.61 -26.81
CA ASN A 426 15.73 -6.05 -26.73
C ASN A 426 14.36 -6.74 -26.62
N THR A 427 14.13 -7.75 -27.47
CA THR A 427 12.84 -8.44 -27.57
C THR A 427 12.38 -9.08 -26.27
N SER A 428 13.30 -9.43 -25.36
CA SER A 428 12.98 -9.91 -24.00
C SER A 428 12.25 -8.87 -23.13
N TYR A 429 12.34 -7.58 -23.46
CA TYR A 429 11.60 -6.50 -22.82
C TYR A 429 10.32 -6.12 -23.56
N LEU A 430 10.02 -6.78 -24.69
CA LEU A 430 8.80 -6.56 -25.48
C LEU A 430 7.83 -7.74 -25.37
N LEU A 431 8.34 -8.96 -25.20
CA LEU A 431 7.57 -10.20 -25.20
C LEU A 431 7.69 -10.98 -23.88
N PRO A 432 6.62 -11.68 -23.44
CA PRO A 432 5.28 -11.72 -24.04
C PRO A 432 4.47 -10.43 -23.79
N LYS A 433 4.97 -9.55 -22.92
CA LYS A 433 4.38 -8.23 -22.62
C LYS A 433 5.51 -7.21 -22.54
N PRO A 434 5.30 -5.96 -22.99
CA PRO A 434 6.28 -4.89 -22.81
C PRO A 434 6.61 -4.62 -21.33
N GLN A 435 7.89 -4.43 -21.05
CA GLN A 435 8.46 -4.19 -19.72
C GLN A 435 9.35 -2.94 -19.70
N HIS A 436 8.91 -1.87 -20.35
CA HIS A 436 9.67 -0.61 -20.40
C HIS A 436 9.96 -0.03 -19.02
N PHE A 437 9.08 -0.29 -18.05
CA PHE A 437 9.24 0.02 -16.63
C PHE A 437 10.41 -0.70 -15.93
N ASN A 438 11.22 -1.50 -16.63
CA ASN A 438 12.46 -2.10 -16.12
C ASN A 438 13.74 -1.39 -16.61
N TYR A 439 13.60 -0.33 -17.42
CA TYR A 439 14.71 0.52 -17.85
C TYR A 439 14.76 1.81 -17.03
N ASP A 440 15.73 1.91 -16.13
CA ASP A 440 15.94 3.08 -15.29
C ASP A 440 16.96 4.04 -15.90
N MET A 441 16.68 5.33 -15.77
CA MET A 441 17.56 6.42 -16.15
C MET A 441 17.98 7.14 -14.87
N TRP A 442 19.28 7.39 -14.75
CA TRP A 442 19.90 7.78 -13.49
C TRP A 442 20.34 9.24 -13.51
N GLU A 443 20.16 9.92 -12.38
CA GLU A 443 20.56 11.30 -12.14
C GLU A 443 21.58 11.37 -11.01
N GLY A 444 22.46 12.37 -11.03
CA GLY A 444 23.54 12.54 -10.05
C GLY A 444 24.85 11.81 -10.40
N ILE A 445 24.87 11.05 -11.51
CA ILE A 445 26.06 10.41 -12.09
C ILE A 445 26.13 10.64 -13.59
N GLU A 446 27.33 10.62 -14.16
CA GLU A 446 27.53 10.63 -15.61
C GLU A 446 27.86 9.22 -16.10
N TYR A 447 27.29 8.79 -17.23
CA TYR A 447 27.58 7.47 -17.80
C TYR A 447 27.21 7.35 -19.29
N GLY A 448 27.89 6.47 -20.00
CA GLY A 448 27.55 6.06 -21.36
C GLY A 448 27.17 4.58 -21.42
N ILE A 449 26.17 4.23 -22.23
CA ILE A 449 25.86 2.83 -22.55
C ILE A 449 26.26 2.56 -24.00
N ASN A 450 27.30 1.74 -24.20
CA ASN A 450 27.75 1.30 -25.51
C ASN A 450 27.16 -0.08 -25.84
N VAL A 451 26.10 -0.10 -26.65
CA VAL A 451 25.31 -1.30 -26.98
C VAL A 451 26.11 -2.31 -27.83
N SER A 452 27.13 -1.86 -28.57
CA SER A 452 28.03 -2.72 -29.35
C SER A 452 28.95 -3.59 -28.48
N ARG A 453 29.07 -3.29 -27.18
CA ARG A 453 29.86 -4.10 -26.25
C ARG A 453 29.08 -5.30 -25.73
N PRO A 454 29.78 -6.39 -25.35
CA PRO A 454 29.15 -7.53 -24.71
C PRO A 454 28.33 -7.13 -23.48
N ALA A 455 27.23 -7.83 -23.26
CA ALA A 455 26.41 -7.68 -22.07
C ALA A 455 27.24 -7.80 -20.78
N GLY A 456 27.00 -6.92 -19.81
CA GLY A 456 27.79 -6.84 -18.57
C GLY A 456 29.10 -6.05 -18.72
N SER A 457 29.35 -5.44 -19.88
CA SER A 457 30.50 -4.56 -20.12
C SER A 457 30.14 -3.41 -21.06
N ARG A 458 28.91 -2.89 -20.98
CA ARG A 458 28.39 -1.80 -21.81
C ARG A 458 28.55 -0.42 -21.18
N VAL A 459 28.71 -0.33 -19.86
CA VAL A 459 28.76 0.93 -19.12
C VAL A 459 30.16 1.55 -19.18
N GLU A 460 30.26 2.68 -19.87
CA GLU A 460 31.48 3.47 -20.05
C GLU A 460 31.36 4.82 -19.32
N ASN A 461 32.49 5.46 -18.99
CA ASN A 461 32.56 6.80 -18.39
C ASN A 461 31.64 7.00 -17.17
N LEU A 462 31.58 6.01 -16.27
CA LEU A 462 30.80 6.13 -15.03
C LEU A 462 31.51 7.07 -14.04
N LEU A 463 31.02 8.30 -13.93
CA LEU A 463 31.57 9.34 -13.06
C LEU A 463 30.57 9.75 -11.98
N PHE A 464 31.10 10.14 -10.83
CA PHE A 464 30.38 10.78 -9.74
C PHE A 464 31.19 12.00 -9.29
N ASP A 465 30.57 13.18 -9.24
CA ASP A 465 31.24 14.48 -9.06
C ASP A 465 32.43 14.69 -10.02
N GLY A 466 32.25 14.33 -11.29
CA GLY A 466 33.27 14.48 -12.35
C GLY A 466 34.50 13.56 -12.21
N SER A 467 34.52 12.66 -11.22
CA SER A 467 35.59 11.68 -11.01
C SER A 467 35.10 10.25 -11.26
N PRO A 468 35.97 9.32 -11.71
CA PRO A 468 35.57 7.92 -11.86
C PRO A 468 34.97 7.35 -10.57
N LEU A 469 33.82 6.68 -10.68
CA LEU A 469 33.17 6.09 -9.53
C LEU A 469 33.95 4.88 -9.02
N GLU A 470 34.56 5.03 -7.85
CA GLU A 470 35.31 3.97 -7.18
C GLU A 470 34.40 2.79 -6.77
N PRO A 471 34.78 1.52 -7.01
CA PRO A 471 33.92 0.37 -6.77
C PRO A 471 33.42 0.20 -5.33
N HIS A 472 34.16 0.74 -4.36
CA HIS A 472 33.87 0.60 -2.93
C HIS A 472 33.33 1.88 -2.29
N ARG A 473 33.18 2.98 -3.04
CA ARG A 473 32.55 4.19 -2.52
C ARG A 473 31.08 3.89 -2.23
N GLU A 474 30.64 4.12 -1.01
CA GLU A 474 29.24 4.01 -0.62
C GLU A 474 28.53 5.33 -0.89
N ILE A 475 27.37 5.26 -1.52
CA ILE A 475 26.54 6.41 -1.90
C ILE A 475 25.09 6.08 -1.58
N ASP A 476 24.35 7.08 -1.10
CA ASP A 476 22.94 6.95 -0.83
C ASP A 476 22.15 7.25 -2.11
N VAL A 477 21.41 6.24 -2.59
CA VAL A 477 20.68 6.25 -3.86
C VAL A 477 19.19 6.12 -3.61
N VAL A 478 18.39 7.09 -4.06
CA VAL A 478 16.92 7.02 -4.01
C VAL A 478 16.35 6.30 -5.22
N MET A 479 15.35 5.46 -4.98
CA MET A 479 14.56 4.78 -6.00
C MET A 479 13.16 4.45 -5.46
N ASN A 480 12.26 3.97 -6.34
CA ASN A 480 10.99 3.45 -5.86
C ASN A 480 11.14 2.15 -5.05
N HIS A 481 10.18 1.85 -4.17
CA HIS A 481 10.21 0.65 -3.33
C HIS A 481 10.26 -0.65 -4.16
N TYR A 482 9.60 -0.71 -5.32
CA TYR A 482 9.65 -1.88 -6.21
C TYR A 482 11.08 -2.21 -6.62
N ARG A 483 11.88 -1.20 -6.97
CA ARG A 483 13.30 -1.35 -7.29
C ARG A 483 14.14 -1.67 -6.08
N ALA A 484 13.92 -0.99 -4.96
CA ALA A 484 14.68 -1.25 -3.75
C ALA A 484 14.58 -2.71 -3.28
N SER A 485 13.43 -3.35 -3.49
CA SER A 485 13.21 -4.79 -3.22
C SER A 485 13.76 -5.74 -4.29
N GLY A 486 14.43 -5.21 -5.32
CA GLY A 486 15.01 -5.97 -6.44
C GLY A 486 14.01 -6.37 -7.53
N GLY A 487 12.89 -5.65 -7.64
CA GLY A 487 11.97 -5.75 -8.78
C GLY A 487 12.68 -5.51 -10.10
N GLY A 488 12.17 -6.05 -11.21
CA GLY A 488 12.85 -5.99 -12.51
C GLY A 488 14.14 -6.83 -12.60
N ASN A 489 14.36 -7.76 -11.66
CA ASN A 489 15.58 -8.55 -11.49
C ASN A 489 16.84 -7.75 -11.12
N TYR A 490 16.68 -6.58 -10.50
CA TYR A 490 17.79 -5.83 -9.91
C TYR A 490 18.27 -6.49 -8.60
N ARG A 491 18.86 -7.68 -8.73
CA ARG A 491 19.28 -8.53 -7.59
C ARG A 491 20.32 -7.87 -6.70
N MET A 492 21.13 -6.97 -7.25
CA MET A 492 22.16 -6.21 -6.53
C MET A 492 21.58 -5.28 -5.44
N PHE A 493 20.28 -4.96 -5.47
CA PHE A 493 19.63 -4.14 -4.44
C PHE A 493 19.10 -4.95 -3.26
N ARG A 494 18.94 -6.28 -3.41
CA ARG A 494 18.36 -7.12 -2.35
C ARG A 494 19.28 -7.16 -1.13
N GLY A 495 18.71 -6.93 0.04
CA GLY A 495 19.43 -6.96 1.32
C GLY A 495 20.42 -5.80 1.52
N LYS A 496 20.36 -4.75 0.70
CA LYS A 496 21.14 -3.53 0.92
C LYS A 496 20.55 -2.73 2.07
N THR A 497 21.39 -1.98 2.76
CA THR A 497 20.99 -1.13 3.88
C THR A 497 20.01 -0.07 3.39
N VAL A 498 18.79 -0.10 3.94
CA VAL A 498 17.79 0.95 3.77
C VAL A 498 18.16 2.10 4.71
N VAL A 499 18.61 3.21 4.15
CA VAL A 499 18.99 4.42 4.91
C VAL A 499 17.75 5.22 5.29
N ARG A 500 16.75 5.23 4.42
CA ARG A 500 15.48 5.93 4.62
C ARG A 500 14.38 5.29 3.80
N GLU A 501 13.17 5.32 4.33
CA GLU A 501 11.94 4.97 3.63
C GLU A 501 11.00 6.18 3.68
N VAL A 502 10.33 6.46 2.56
CA VAL A 502 9.34 7.53 2.44
C VAL A 502 8.05 6.89 1.96
N THR A 503 7.04 6.86 2.82
CA THR A 503 5.74 6.20 2.57
C THR A 503 4.71 7.06 1.85
N VAL A 504 5.06 8.30 1.52
CA VAL A 504 4.23 9.17 0.68
C VAL A 504 4.33 8.69 -0.77
N ASP A 505 3.18 8.56 -1.44
CA ASP A 505 3.11 8.18 -2.85
C ASP A 505 3.87 9.18 -3.73
N MET A 506 4.62 8.67 -4.71
CA MET A 506 5.41 9.50 -5.61
C MET A 506 4.55 10.54 -6.36
N THR A 507 3.31 10.21 -6.69
CA THR A 507 2.38 11.15 -7.33
C THR A 507 2.06 12.35 -6.44
N GLU A 508 1.92 12.13 -5.13
CA GLU A 508 1.73 13.20 -4.14
C GLU A 508 3.02 14.02 -3.96
N ILE A 509 4.19 13.38 -3.92
CA ILE A 509 5.49 14.06 -3.86
C ILE A 509 5.68 14.99 -5.08
N ILE A 510 5.40 14.49 -6.29
CA ILE A 510 5.45 15.29 -7.52
C ILE A 510 4.44 16.45 -7.43
N ALA A 511 3.20 16.18 -7.07
CA ALA A 511 2.16 17.21 -7.01
C ALA A 511 2.49 18.33 -6.01
N ALA A 512 3.00 17.97 -4.83
CA ALA A 512 3.43 18.91 -3.80
C ALA A 512 4.61 19.77 -4.30
N TYR A 513 5.59 19.14 -4.95
CA TYR A 513 6.72 19.85 -5.54
C TYR A 513 6.27 20.87 -6.60
N LEU A 514 5.46 20.42 -7.58
CA LEU A 514 4.98 21.27 -8.67
C LEU A 514 4.16 22.45 -8.14
N THR A 515 3.25 22.19 -7.20
CA THR A 515 2.42 23.22 -6.55
C THR A 515 3.29 24.27 -5.84
N LYS A 516 4.33 23.82 -5.11
CA LYS A 516 5.26 24.72 -4.40
C LYS A 516 6.12 25.54 -5.36
N ALA A 517 6.59 24.92 -6.45
CA ALA A 517 7.43 25.58 -7.44
C ALA A 517 6.66 26.66 -8.22
N GLY A 518 5.40 26.38 -8.58
CA GLY A 518 4.55 27.25 -9.39
C GLY A 518 4.97 27.35 -10.86
N ILE A 519 6.27 27.44 -11.13
CA ILE A 519 6.88 27.39 -12.46
C ILE A 519 8.07 26.43 -12.41
N VAL A 520 8.15 25.53 -13.39
CA VAL A 520 9.31 24.65 -13.62
C VAL A 520 9.90 24.90 -14.99
N GLU A 521 11.22 24.93 -15.09
CA GLU A 521 11.93 25.08 -16.36
C GLU A 521 12.27 23.68 -16.90
N ALA A 522 11.93 23.43 -18.16
CA ALA A 522 12.32 22.21 -18.84
C ALA A 522 13.82 22.29 -19.18
N GLY A 523 14.59 21.35 -18.67
CA GLY A 523 16.02 21.25 -18.96
C GLY A 523 16.54 19.87 -18.66
N SER A 524 17.65 19.54 -19.31
CA SER A 524 18.47 18.39 -18.97
C SER A 524 19.94 18.74 -18.93
N ASN A 525 20.73 17.99 -18.16
CA ASN A 525 22.16 18.26 -17.98
C ASN A 525 23.07 17.42 -18.89
N GLY A 526 22.51 16.41 -19.58
CA GLY A 526 23.20 15.57 -20.55
C GLY A 526 24.19 14.59 -19.94
N ASN A 527 24.00 14.22 -18.67
CA ASN A 527 24.89 13.32 -17.92
C ASN A 527 24.96 11.90 -18.52
N TRP A 528 23.94 11.45 -19.26
CA TRP A 528 23.97 10.13 -19.88
C TRP A 528 23.47 10.07 -21.32
N ARG A 529 23.95 9.03 -22.01
CA ARG A 529 23.52 8.68 -23.38
C ARG A 529 23.75 7.21 -23.70
N VAL A 530 22.95 6.71 -24.62
CA VAL A 530 23.05 5.37 -25.22
C VAL A 530 23.56 5.52 -26.65
N TYR A 531 24.58 4.74 -27.01
CA TYR A 531 25.20 4.73 -28.34
C TYR A 531 25.66 3.32 -28.69
N SER A 532 26.10 3.14 -29.94
CA SER A 532 26.61 1.86 -30.45
C SER A 532 27.82 2.07 -31.32
#